data_AF-A0A736R7K6-F1
#
_entry.id   AF-A0A736R7K6-F1
#
_cell.length_a   1.000
_cell.length_b   1.000
_cell.length_c   1.000
_cell.angle_alpha   90.00
_cell.angle_beta   90.00
_cell.angle_gamma   90.00
#
_symmetry.space_group_name_H-M   'P 1'
#
loop_
_entity.id
_entity.type
_entity.pdbx_description
1 polymer ?
#
loop_
_entity_poly.entity_id
_entity_poly.type
_entity_poly.pdbx_seq_one_letter_code
_entity_poly.pdbx_strand_id
1 'polypeptide(L)' 'QDAVDAGIATDEETAALADWKKYRVLLMRVDTAKPEWPTLPGEQAS' A
#
# COMPACT_ATOMS: atom_id res chain seq x y z
N GLN A 1 -6.92 8.09 -6.87
CA GLN A 1 -7.40 6.85 -7.50
C GLN A 1 -7.93 7.10 -8.92
N ASP A 2 -8.04 8.36 -9.36
CA ASP A 2 -8.43 8.75 -10.73
C ASP A 2 -7.80 7.91 -11.85
N ALA A 3 -6.49 7.65 -11.84
CA ALA A 3 -5.86 6.87 -12.91
C ALA A 3 -6.29 5.39 -12.94
N VAL A 4 -6.51 4.77 -11.78
CA VAL A 4 -7.03 3.38 -11.69
C VAL A 4 -8.50 3.33 -12.09
N ASP A 5 -9.29 4.31 -11.64
CA ASP A 5 -10.72 4.40 -11.95
C ASP A 5 -10.94 4.70 -13.45
N ALA A 6 -10.06 5.51 -14.04
CA ALA A 6 -10.03 5.80 -15.47
C ALA A 6 -9.38 4.68 -16.32
N GLY A 7 -8.91 3.59 -15.72
CA GLY A 7 -8.32 2.44 -16.43
C GLY A 7 -7.00 2.74 -17.17
N ILE A 8 -6.36 3.87 -16.85
CA ILE A 8 -5.07 4.31 -17.40
C ILE A 8 -3.91 3.98 -16.47
N ALA A 9 -4.20 3.52 -15.26
CA ALA A 9 -3.18 3.06 -14.35
C ALA A 9 -2.44 1.88 -14.96
N THR A 10 -1.13 2.01 -14.99
CA THR A 10 -0.24 0.93 -15.38
C THR A 10 -0.36 -0.25 -14.39
N ASP A 11 -0.01 -1.46 -14.83
CA ASP A 11 0.02 -2.64 -13.95
C ASP A 11 0.87 -2.39 -12.69
N GLU A 12 1.92 -1.58 -12.82
CA GLU A 12 2.80 -1.17 -11.72
C GLU A 12 2.06 -0.28 -10.70
N GLU A 13 1.29 0.71 -11.14
CA GLU A 13 0.45 1.53 -10.27
C GLU A 13 -0.69 0.74 -9.61
N THR A 14 -1.27 -0.21 -10.33
CA THR A 14 -2.33 -1.07 -9.80
C THR A 14 -1.77 -2.03 -8.73
N ALA A 15 -0.59 -2.60 -8.99
CA ALA A 15 0.13 -3.42 -8.01
C ALA A 15 0.52 -2.60 -6.78
N ALA A 16 1.07 -1.40 -6.96
CA ALA A 16 1.37 -0.49 -5.86
C ALA A 16 0.12 -0.17 -5.04
N LEU A 17 -1.02 0.12 -5.67
CA LEU A 17 -2.29 0.37 -4.97
C LEU A 17 -2.82 -0.85 -4.21
N ALA A 18 -2.64 -2.05 -4.74
CA ALA A 18 -2.98 -3.30 -4.06
C ALA A 18 -2.09 -3.52 -2.82
N ASP A 19 -0.80 -3.24 -2.93
CA ASP A 19 0.16 -3.32 -1.83
C ASP A 19 -0.11 -2.26 -0.75
N TRP A 20 -0.44 -1.02 -1.14
CA TRP A 20 -0.87 0.03 -0.21
C TRP A 20 -2.17 -0.34 0.53
N LYS A 21 -3.11 -1.02 -0.14
CA LYS A 21 -4.31 -1.56 0.53
C LYS A 21 -3.97 -2.62 1.58
N LYS A 22 -3.08 -3.57 1.26
CA LYS A 22 -2.61 -4.58 2.23
C LYS A 22 -1.89 -3.93 3.41
N TYR A 23 -0.98 -3.00 3.13
CA TYR A 23 -0.26 -2.23 4.14
C TYR A 23 -1.22 -1.52 5.09
N ARG A 24 -2.24 -0.82 4.57
CA ARG A 24 -3.23 -0.11 5.37
C ARG A 24 -4.04 -1.05 6.27
N VAL A 25 -4.34 -2.26 5.81
CA VAL A 25 -5.04 -3.27 6.61
C VAL A 25 -4.14 -3.82 7.72
N LEU A 26 -2.86 -4.08 7.43
CA LEU A 26 -1.88 -4.47 8.44
C LEU A 26 -1.69 -3.37 9.48
N LEU A 27 -1.64 -2.11 9.04
CA LEU A 27 -1.54 -0.94 9.91
C LEU A 27 -2.74 -0.78 10.85
N MET A 28 -3.96 -1.08 10.39
CA MET A 28 -5.15 -1.09 11.26
C MET A 28 -5.12 -2.18 12.33
N ARG A 29 -4.33 -3.22 12.11
CA ARG A 29 -4.18 -4.35 13.04
C ARG A 29 -2.93 -4.23 13.90
N VAL A 30 -2.12 -3.19 13.70
CA VAL A 30 -0.96 -2.93 14.53
C VAL A 30 -1.42 -2.58 15.95
N ASP A 31 -0.89 -3.35 16.90
CA ASP A 31 -1.06 -3.08 18.31
C ASP A 31 -0.29 -1.82 18.70
N THR A 32 -1.01 -0.80 19.17
CA THR A 32 -0.41 0.49 19.55
C THR A 32 0.46 0.40 20.81
N ALA A 33 0.32 -0.67 21.60
CA ALA A 33 1.14 -0.95 22.77
C ALA A 33 2.52 -1.57 22.42
N LYS A 34 2.64 -2.25 21.28
CA LYS A 34 3.89 -2.79 20.71
C LYS A 34 3.82 -2.71 19.19
N PRO A 35 4.08 -1.53 18.62
CA PRO A 35 3.81 -1.33 17.21
C PRO A 35 4.86 -2.02 16.34
N GLU A 36 4.48 -3.14 15.72
CA GLU A 36 5.23 -3.76 14.63
C GLU A 36 4.78 -3.18 13.30
N TRP A 37 5.36 -2.05 12.92
CA TRP A 37 5.01 -1.36 11.68
C TRP A 37 5.43 -2.19 10.46
N PRO A 38 4.50 -2.50 9.53
CA PRO A 38 4.86 -3.11 8.25
C PRO A 38 5.75 -2.17 7.43
N THR A 39 6.43 -2.68 6.41
CA THR A 39 7.28 -1.89 5.50
C THR A 39 6.44 -1.24 4.40
N LEU A 40 6.72 0.03 4.10
CA LEU A 40 5.96 0.79 3.11
C LEU A 40 6.26 0.27 1.69
N PRO A 41 5.23 -0.03 0.88
CA PRO A 41 5.43 -0.63 -0.44
C PRO A 41 6.00 0.30 -1.51
N GLY A 42 6.31 1.56 -1.18
CA GLY A 42 7.00 2.51 -2.07
C GLY A 42 8.45 2.82 -1.68
N GLU A 43 8.91 2.34 -0.52
CA GLU A 43 10.25 2.66 0.01
C GLU A 43 11.33 1.65 -0.44
N GLN A 44 10.95 0.60 -1.15
CA GLN A 44 11.87 -0.37 -1.78
C GLN A 44 12.38 0.07 -3.16
N ALA A 45 12.00 1.25 -3.65
CA ALA A 45 12.59 1.85 -4.85
C ALA A 45 13.67 2.86 -4.42
N SER A 46 14.89 2.38 -4.17
CA SER A 46 16.12 3.19 -4.15
C SER A 46 17.23 2.47 -4.89
#